data_AF-A0A957JP09-F1
#
_entry.id   AF-A0A957JP09-F1
#
_cell.length_a   1.000
_cell.length_b   1.000
_cell.length_c   1.000
_cell.angle_alpha   90.00
_cell.angle_beta   90.00
_cell.angle_gamma   90.00
#
_symmetry.space_group_name_H-M   'P 1'
#
loop_
_entity.id
_entity.type
_entity.pdbx_description
1 polymer ?
#
loop_
_entity_poly.entity_id
_entity_poly.type
_entity_poly.pdbx_seq_one_letter_code
_entity_poly.pdbx_strand_id
1 'polypeptide(L)' 'MFQNSYIPYGGYWSTPFVKWQGSFANLHVLTFAVEIAKQALAARNVTPDPFSTLYLGNTVPALQSFYGAP' A
#
# COMPACT_ATOMS: atom_id res chain seq x y z
N MET A 1 16.57 22.00 -13.48
CA MET A 1 15.24 21.98 -12.84
C MET A 1 15.14 20.65 -12.10
N PHE A 2 14.72 20.64 -10.82
CA PHE A 2 14.95 19.62 -9.76
C PHE A 2 16.33 19.71 -9.07
N GLN A 3 16.42 20.54 -8.03
CA GLN A 3 17.61 20.62 -7.16
C GLN A 3 17.48 19.81 -5.86
N ASN A 4 16.25 19.48 -5.43
CA ASN A 4 15.96 18.80 -4.16
C ASN A 4 14.93 17.66 -4.31
N SER A 5 14.99 16.92 -5.41
CA SER A 5 14.11 15.77 -5.63
C SER A 5 14.84 14.49 -5.26
N TYR A 6 14.31 13.76 -4.28
CA TYR A 6 14.86 12.51 -3.79
C TYR A 6 13.73 11.52 -3.50
N ILE A 7 14.05 10.23 -3.50
CA ILE A 7 13.12 9.21 -3.06
C ILE A 7 13.24 9.10 -1.53
N PRO A 8 12.14 9.19 -0.76
CA PRO A 8 12.20 9.23 0.70
C PRO A 8 12.64 7.87 1.27
N TYR A 9 13.91 7.79 1.68
CA TYR A 9 14.43 6.61 2.35
C TYR A 9 13.68 6.35 3.67
N GLY A 10 13.42 5.07 3.98
CA GLY A 10 12.58 4.68 5.11
C GLY A 10 11.08 4.74 4.85
N GLY A 11 10.64 5.32 3.72
CA GLY A 11 9.23 5.38 3.31
C GLY A 11 8.65 4.09 2.74
N TYR A 12 9.46 3.04 2.53
CA TYR A 12 9.01 1.78 1.94
C TYR A 12 8.63 0.76 3.01
N TRP A 13 7.66 -0.10 2.71
CA TRP A 13 7.29 -1.25 3.53
C TRP A 13 6.73 -2.36 2.65
N SER A 14 6.66 -3.56 3.22
CA SER A 14 5.94 -4.68 2.62
C SER A 14 5.31 -5.51 3.73
N THR A 15 4.32 -6.31 3.36
CA THR A 15 3.88 -7.40 4.21
C THR A 15 4.95 -8.50 4.25
N PRO A 16 4.86 -9.47 5.18
CA PRO A 16 5.56 -10.73 5.02
C PRO A 16 5.16 -11.43 3.72
N PHE A 17 6.07 -12.22 3.16
CA PHE A 17 5.76 -13.12 2.07
C PHE A 17 5.15 -14.40 2.63
N VAL A 18 3.99 -14.79 2.11
CA VAL A 18 3.27 -16.00 2.51
C VAL A 18 3.17 -16.98 1.36
N LYS A 19 3.13 -18.28 1.67
CA LYS A 19 2.93 -19.33 0.68
C LYS A 19 1.53 -19.23 0.04
N TRP A 20 1.40 -19.77 -1.16
CA TRP A 20 0.09 -19.97 -1.79
C TRP A 20 -0.85 -20.76 -0.89
N GLN A 21 -2.11 -20.31 -0.77
CA GLN A 21 -3.09 -20.83 0.19
C GLN A 21 -2.62 -20.80 1.67
N GLY A 22 -1.68 -19.92 2.01
CA GLY A 22 -1.19 -19.72 3.38
C GLY A 22 -2.05 -18.76 4.21
N SER A 23 -1.42 -18.11 5.19
CA SER A 23 -2.11 -17.30 6.21
C SER A 23 -2.92 -16.10 5.70
N PHE A 24 -2.69 -15.63 4.47
CA PHE A 24 -3.45 -14.53 3.86
C PHE A 24 -4.50 -14.98 2.83
N ALA A 25 -4.71 -16.28 2.64
CA ALA A 25 -5.55 -16.81 1.56
C ALA A 25 -7.01 -16.31 1.59
N ASN A 26 -7.55 -16.01 2.77
CA ASN A 26 -8.93 -15.60 2.97
C ASN A 26 -9.10 -14.07 3.09
N LEU A 27 -8.03 -13.29 2.90
CA LEU A 27 -8.08 -11.84 3.05
C LEU A 27 -8.51 -11.17 1.74
N HIS A 28 -9.38 -10.17 1.86
CA HIS A 28 -9.68 -9.29 0.73
C HIS A 28 -8.49 -8.38 0.44
N VAL A 29 -7.95 -8.44 -0.78
CA VAL A 29 -6.66 -7.80 -1.13
C VAL A 29 -6.66 -6.28 -0.89
N LEU A 30 -7.72 -5.57 -1.26
CA LEU A 30 -7.80 -4.11 -1.09
C LEU A 30 -7.91 -3.73 0.39
N THR A 31 -8.74 -4.44 1.13
CA THR A 31 -8.95 -4.18 2.57
C THR A 31 -7.65 -4.43 3.33
N PHE A 32 -6.96 -5.51 2.98
CA PHE A 32 -5.66 -5.83 3.57
C PHE A 32 -4.61 -4.79 3.23
N ALA A 33 -4.53 -4.31 1.97
CA ALA A 33 -3.61 -3.25 1.58
C ALA A 33 -3.86 -1.95 2.38
N VAL A 34 -5.12 -1.57 2.59
CA VAL A 34 -5.50 -0.40 3.40
C VAL A 34 -5.04 -0.53 4.85
N GLU A 35 -5.29 -1.68 5.49
CA GLU A 35 -4.90 -1.90 6.88
C GLU A 35 -3.37 -1.86 7.07
N ILE A 36 -2.62 -2.45 6.13
CA ILE A 36 -1.16 -2.41 6.15
C ILE A 36 -0.63 -0.98 5.91
N ALA A 37 -1.23 -0.22 4.99
CA ALA A 37 -0.85 1.16 4.73
C ALA A 37 -1.07 2.05 5.96
N LYS A 38 -2.22 1.93 6.64
CA LYS A 38 -2.50 2.66 7.89
C LYS A 38 -1.44 2.38 8.96
N GLN A 39 -1.11 1.11 9.18
CA GLN A 39 -0.08 0.71 10.16
C GLN A 39 1.30 1.25 9.77
N ALA A 40 1.66 1.20 8.50
CA ALA A 40 2.96 1.67 8.02
C ALA A 40 3.12 3.20 8.14
N LEU A 41 2.06 3.97 7.86
CA LEU A 41 2.03 5.42 8.04
C LEU A 41 2.10 5.78 9.53
N ALA A 42 1.32 5.10 10.39
CA ALA A 42 1.33 5.32 11.83
C ALA A 42 2.71 5.03 12.44
N ALA A 43 3.36 3.94 12.06
CA ALA A 43 4.71 3.59 12.51
C ALA A 43 5.77 4.64 12.13
N ARG A 44 5.47 5.52 11.16
CA ARG A 44 6.35 6.59 10.67
C ARG A 44 5.90 7.97 11.11
N ASN A 45 4.84 8.07 11.92
CA ASN A 45 4.20 9.33 12.30
C ASN A 45 3.81 10.22 11.09
N VAL A 46 3.37 9.58 10.00
CA VAL A 46 2.92 10.28 8.79
C VAL A 46 1.40 10.30 8.78
N THR A 47 0.79 11.49 8.67
CA THR A 47 -0.65 11.61 8.44
C THR A 47 -0.97 11.40 6.95
N PRO A 48 -2.18 10.96 6.60
CA PRO A 48 -2.55 10.74 5.20
C PRO A 48 -2.84 12.04 4.43
N ASP A 49 -3.08 13.17 5.13
CA ASP A 49 -3.48 14.46 4.55
C ASP A 49 -2.59 15.01 3.42
N PRO A 50 -1.24 14.88 3.44
CA PRO A 50 -0.40 15.42 2.38
C PRO A 50 -0.42 14.60 1.08
N PHE A 51 -0.99 13.39 1.06
CA PHE A 51 -1.04 12.57 -0.16
C PHE A 51 -2.19 13.03 -1.07
N SER A 52 -1.84 13.58 -2.22
CA SER A 52 -2.81 13.99 -3.24
C SER A 52 -3.18 12.89 -4.24
N THR A 53 -2.35 11.85 -4.34
CA THR A 53 -2.45 10.85 -5.41
C THR A 53 -2.03 9.49 -4.90
N LEU A 54 -2.75 8.46 -5.35
CA LEU A 54 -2.47 7.06 -5.05
C LEU A 54 -2.26 6.29 -6.36
N TYR A 55 -1.18 5.52 -6.43
CA TYR A 55 -0.95 4.59 -7.52
C TYR A 55 -1.10 3.16 -6.99
N LEU A 56 -2.05 2.41 -7.56
CA LEU A 56 -2.30 1.03 -7.20
C LEU A 56 -2.02 0.11 -8.39
N GLY A 57 -1.08 -0.82 -8.20
CA GLY A 57 -0.75 -1.86 -9.19
C GLY A 57 -1.23 -3.23 -8.72
N ASN A 58 -1.81 -4.01 -9.63
CA ASN A 58 -2.17 -5.40 -9.40
C ASN A 58 -2.11 -6.19 -10.71
N THR A 59 -1.65 -7.44 -10.66
CA THR A 59 -1.58 -8.35 -11.83
C THR A 59 -2.76 -9.30 -11.90
N VAL A 60 -3.44 -9.56 -10.77
CA VAL A 60 -4.61 -10.44 -10.69
C VAL A 60 -5.79 -9.66 -10.13
N PRO A 61 -6.75 -9.21 -10.98
CA PRO A 61 -7.91 -8.46 -10.52
C PRO A 61 -8.70 -9.23 -9.45
N ALA A 62 -9.06 -8.54 -8.38
CA ALA A 62 -9.96 -9.03 -7.36
C ALA A 62 -11.29 -8.27 -7.45
N LEU A 63 -12.29 -8.73 -6.70
CA LEU A 63 -13.56 -8.01 -6.59
C LEU A 63 -13.29 -6.54 -6.22
N GLN A 64 -13.94 -5.61 -6.95
CA GLN A 64 -13.79 -4.16 -6.79
C GLN A 64 -12.40 -3.57 -7.08
N SER A 65 -11.49 -4.28 -7.75
CA SER A 65 -10.15 -3.76 -8.08
C SER A 65 -10.16 -2.45 -8.89
N PHE A 66 -11.21 -2.19 -9.66
CA PHE A 66 -11.39 -0.93 -10.42
C PHE A 66 -11.59 0.31 -9.54
N TYR A 67 -11.95 0.13 -8.26
CA TYR A 67 -12.21 1.23 -7.32
C TYR A 67 -11.11 1.35 -6.25
N GLY A 68 -9.96 0.71 -6.47
CA GLY A 68 -8.90 0.62 -5.46
C GLY A 68 -8.06 1.89 -5.28
N ALA A 69 -8.04 2.81 -6.25
CA ALA A 69 -7.43 4.13 -6.15
C ALA A 69 -8.32 5.17 -6.86
N PRO A 70 -8.48 6.38 -6.29
CA PRO A 70 -9.26 7.47 -6.88
C PRO A 70 -8.55 8.15 -8.06
#